data_AF-A0A8J7H2Y6-F1
#
_entry.id   AF-A0A8J7H2Y6-F1
#
_cell.length_a   1.000
_cell.length_b   1.000
_cell.length_c   1.000
_cell.angle_alpha   90.00
_cell.angle_beta   90.00
_cell.angle_gamma   90.00
#
_symmetry.space_group_name_H-M   'P 1'
#
loop_
_entity.id
_entity.type
_entity.pdbx_description
1 polymer ?
#
loop_
_entity_poly.entity_id
_entity_poly.type
_entity_poly.pdbx_seq_one_letter_code
_entity_poly.pdbx_strand_id
1 'polypeptide(L)'
;MTPLGQYWADPQLGSRLHELARAKDSATTRRLAQQYAEQALQPLQDDNRARRIDVSVSRLAQGDLRLHIDVEAANGNLQTFTHPVKVI
;
A
#
# COMPACT_ATOMS: atom_id res chain seq x y z
N MET A 1 -25.38 -5.55 -1.08
CA MET A 1 -24.61 -6.03 -2.26
C MET A 1 -23.69 -4.90 -2.67
N THR A 2 -22.42 -5.00 -2.29
CA THR A 2 -21.39 -3.99 -2.53
C THR A 2 -20.76 -4.26 -3.90
N PRO A 3 -20.62 -3.25 -4.80
CA PRO A 3 -20.13 -3.50 -6.15
C PRO A 3 -18.68 -4.00 -6.15
N LEU A 4 -18.43 -5.02 -6.97
CA LEU A 4 -17.22 -5.87 -7.04
C LEU A 4 -15.92 -5.15 -7.51
N GLY A 5 -15.87 -3.81 -7.42
CA GLY A 5 -14.71 -3.00 -7.81
C GLY A 5 -14.09 -2.17 -6.68
N GLN A 6 -14.65 -2.23 -5.46
CA GLN A 6 -14.25 -1.37 -4.33
C GLN A 6 -13.41 -2.10 -3.26
N TYR A 7 -12.99 -3.34 -3.52
CA TYR A 7 -12.20 -4.13 -2.56
C TYR A 7 -10.76 -3.59 -2.36
N TRP A 8 -10.28 -2.72 -3.25
CA TRP A 8 -8.92 -2.15 -3.18
C TRP A 8 -8.81 -0.93 -2.27
N ALA A 9 -9.95 -0.36 -1.86
CA ALA A 9 -10.01 0.84 -1.03
C ALA A 9 -10.66 0.56 0.32
N ASP A 10 -10.71 -0.70 0.76
CA ASP A 10 -11.22 -1.03 2.09
C ASP A 10 -10.16 -0.67 3.14
N PRO A 11 -10.33 0.40 3.94
CA PRO A 11 -9.40 0.74 5.01
C PRO A 11 -9.34 -0.34 6.10
N GLN A 12 -10.27 -1.31 6.10
CA GLN A 12 -10.26 -2.48 6.99
C GLN A 12 -9.52 -3.69 6.43
N LEU A 13 -9.12 -3.71 5.16
CA LEU A 13 -7.98 -4.52 4.69
C LEU A 13 -6.69 -3.84 5.19
N GLY A 14 -6.66 -3.66 6.51
CA GLY A 14 -5.88 -2.67 7.21
C GLY A 14 -4.45 -3.14 7.33
N SER A 15 -3.63 -2.72 6.37
CA SER A 15 -2.19 -2.75 6.56
C SER A 15 -1.86 -2.04 7.88
N ARG A 16 -0.92 -2.58 8.68
CA ARG A 16 -0.47 -2.00 9.97
C ARG A 16 0.26 -0.66 9.79
N LEU A 17 0.11 -0.01 8.64
CA LEU A 17 0.54 1.35 8.33
C LEU A 17 0.01 2.36 9.35
N HIS A 18 -1.18 2.14 9.93
CA HIS A 18 -1.71 2.99 10.98
C HIS A 18 -0.90 2.91 12.30
N GLU A 19 -0.19 1.81 12.56
CA GLU A 19 0.75 1.71 13.69
C GLU A 19 2.01 2.56 13.43
N LEU A 20 2.42 2.67 12.17
CA LEU A 20 3.54 3.52 11.75
C LEU A 20 3.19 5.01 11.79
N ALA A 21 1.91 5.36 11.95
CA ALA A 21 1.44 6.74 12.00
C ALA A 21 2.06 7.58 13.13
N ARG A 22 2.58 6.91 14.16
CA ARG A 22 3.26 7.51 15.32
C ARG A 22 4.72 7.07 15.43
N ALA A 23 5.25 6.41 14.40
CA ALA A 23 6.65 6.03 14.37
C ALA A 23 7.49 7.18 13.84
N LYS A 24 8.74 7.27 14.33
CA LYS A 24 9.71 8.25 13.83
C LYS A 24 10.00 8.00 12.35
N ASP A 25 10.09 9.05 11.55
CA ASP A 25 10.59 8.95 10.17
C ASP A 25 12.02 8.41 10.15
N SER A 26 12.15 7.11 9.88
CA SER A 26 13.42 6.40 9.81
C SER A 26 13.46 5.49 8.59
N ALA A 27 14.65 5.11 8.15
CA ALA A 27 14.80 4.11 7.09
C ALA A 27 14.10 2.79 7.43
N THR A 28 14.07 2.41 8.71
CA THR A 28 13.39 1.21 9.20
C THR A 28 11.87 1.34 9.06
N THR A 29 11.30 2.47 9.47
CA THR A 29 9.86 2.76 9.35
C THR A 29 9.40 2.69 7.89
N ARG A 30 10.21 3.21 6.96
CA ARG A 30 9.93 3.14 5.52
C ARG A 30 9.92 1.70 5.01
N ARG A 31 10.90 0.89 5.42
CA ARG A 31 10.94 -0.54 5.07
C ARG A 31 9.75 -1.31 5.65
N LEU A 32 9.38 -1.05 6.90
CA LEU A 32 8.19 -1.65 7.53
C LEU A 32 6.92 -1.24 6.80
N ALA A 33 6.80 0.02 6.38
CA ALA A 33 5.66 0.49 5.60
C ALA A 33 5.53 -0.26 4.28
N GLN A 34 6.64 -0.44 3.56
CA GLN A 34 6.68 -1.25 2.35
C GLN A 34 6.26 -2.69 2.62
N GLN A 35 6.86 -3.35 3.61
CA GLN A 35 6.57 -4.75 3.95
C GLN A 35 5.11 -4.95 4.34
N TYR A 36 4.55 -4.04 5.15
CA TYR A 36 3.15 -4.12 5.54
C TYR A 36 2.20 -3.90 4.35
N ALA A 37 2.56 -3.03 3.41
CA ALA A 37 1.79 -2.86 2.19
C ALA A 37 1.89 -4.12 1.31
N GLU A 38 3.07 -4.68 1.12
CA GLU A 38 3.27 -5.94 0.38
C GLU A 38 2.47 -7.08 1.00
N GLN A 39 2.51 -7.27 2.32
CA GLN A 39 1.74 -8.31 3.02
C GLN A 39 0.23 -8.13 2.87
N ALA A 40 -0.27 -6.89 2.91
CA ALA A 40 -1.69 -6.61 2.70
C ALA A 40 -2.12 -6.93 1.25
N LEU A 41 -1.19 -6.84 0.30
CA LEU A 41 -1.42 -7.08 -1.13
C LEU A 41 -1.12 -8.54 -1.56
N GLN A 42 -0.42 -9.34 -0.74
CA GLN A 42 -0.17 -10.77 -0.99
C GLN A 42 -1.43 -11.57 -1.35
N PRO A 43 -2.56 -11.48 -0.61
CA PRO A 43 -3.76 -12.23 -0.97
C PRO A 43 -4.34 -11.83 -2.33
N LEU A 44 -4.06 -10.62 -2.84
CA LEU A 44 -4.50 -10.19 -4.17
C LEU A 44 -3.65 -10.80 -5.31
N GLN A 45 -2.37 -11.09 -5.04
CA GLN A 45 -1.53 -11.85 -5.95
C GLN A 45 -1.90 -13.32 -5.95
N ASP A 46 -2.20 -13.88 -4.76
CA ASP A 46 -2.61 -15.27 -4.58
C ASP A 46 -3.92 -15.58 -5.32
N ASP A 47 -4.91 -14.68 -5.26
CA ASP A 47 -6.19 -14.78 -5.98
C ASP A 47 -6.09 -14.51 -7.50
N ASN A 48 -4.87 -14.46 -8.05
CA ASN A 48 -4.53 -14.16 -9.45
C ASN A 48 -5.12 -12.85 -9.99
N ARG A 49 -5.53 -11.93 -9.10
CA ARG A 49 -6.15 -10.65 -9.52
C ARG A 49 -5.12 -9.63 -9.96
N ALA A 50 -3.95 -9.67 -9.34
CA ALA A 50 -2.79 -8.87 -9.69
C ALA A 50 -1.69 -9.75 -10.28
N ARG A 51 -1.25 -9.42 -11.49
CA ARG A 51 -0.12 -10.03 -12.18
C ARG A 51 1.21 -9.52 -11.65
N ARG A 52 1.25 -8.23 -11.31
CA ARG A 52 2.44 -7.56 -10.78
C ARG A 52 2.04 -6.48 -9.79
N ILE A 53 2.78 -6.39 -8.70
CA ILE A 53 2.60 -5.34 -7.69
C ILE A 53 3.98 -4.76 -7.39
N ASP A 54 4.16 -3.47 -7.66
CA ASP A 54 5.35 -2.72 -7.31
C ASP A 54 4.99 -1.71 -6.22
N VAL A 55 5.61 -1.85 -5.04
CA VAL A 55 5.40 -0.94 -3.90
C VAL A 55 6.65 -0.09 -3.71
N SER A 56 6.49 1.22 -3.81
CA SER A 56 7.56 2.21 -3.63
C SER A 56 7.21 3.19 -2.51
N VAL A 57 8.17 3.50 -1.64
CA VAL A 57 7.96 4.45 -0.54
C VAL A 57 8.79 5.71 -0.77
N SER A 58 8.12 6.84 -0.94
CA SER A 58 8.72 8.16 -1.12
C SER A 58 8.57 9.01 0.13
N ARG A 59 9.62 9.75 0.50
CA ARG A 59 9.57 10.70 1.62
C ARG A 59 9.07 12.06 1.14
N LEU A 60 8.02 12.61 1.74
CA LEU A 60 7.72 14.04 1.64
C LEU A 60 8.50 14.80 2.71
N ALA A 61 8.97 16.00 2.38
CA ALA A 61 9.89 16.79 3.19
C ALA A 61 9.37 17.18 4.60
N GLN A 62 8.13 16.85 4.96
CA GLN A 62 7.47 17.23 6.20
C GLN A 62 6.76 16.05 6.86
N GLY A 63 7.51 15.12 7.47
CA GLY A 63 6.93 14.08 8.33
C GLY A 63 5.87 13.19 7.69
N ASP A 64 5.83 13.12 6.36
CA ASP A 64 4.84 12.35 5.63
C ASP A 64 5.58 11.39 4.71
N LEU A 65 5.21 10.12 4.79
CA LEU A 65 5.61 9.11 3.82
C LEU A 65 4.49 8.96 2.80
N ARG A 66 4.86 8.78 1.55
CA ARG A 66 3.93 8.50 0.46
C ARG A 66 4.27 7.15 -0.12
N LEU A 67 3.34 6.22 0.03
CA LEU A 67 3.42 4.92 -0.62
C LEU A 67 2.82 5.05 -2.01
N HIS A 68 3.55 4.58 -2.99
CA HIS A 68 3.16 4.46 -4.38
C HIS A 68 3.07 2.97 -4.69
N ILE A 69 1.89 2.51 -5.09
CA ILE A 69 1.60 1.10 -5.28
C ILE A 69 1.08 0.98 -6.71
N ASP A 70 1.90 0.41 -7.59
CA ASP A 70 1.52 0.10 -8.95
C ASP A 70 1.08 -1.35 -9.03
N VAL A 71 -0.17 -1.57 -9.43
CA VAL A 71 -0.77 -2.90 -9.56
C VAL A 71 -1.11 -3.13 -11.02
N GLU A 72 -0.46 -4.10 -11.64
CA GLU A 72 -0.83 -4.63 -12.95
C GLU A 72 -1.86 -5.75 -12.74
N ALA A 73 -3.11 -5.50 -13.10
CA ALA A 73 -4.16 -6.52 -13.03
C ALA A 73 -4.00 -7.56 -14.14
N ALA A 74 -4.57 -8.75 -13.95
CA ALA A 74 -4.49 -9.84 -14.94
C ALA A 74 -5.09 -9.49 -16.32
N ASN A 75 -5.99 -8.50 -16.38
CA ASN A 75 -6.56 -7.97 -17.62
C ASN A 75 -5.65 -6.94 -18.34
N GLY A 76 -4.42 -6.72 -17.85
CA GLY A 76 -3.47 -5.74 -18.40
C GLY A 76 -3.75 -4.30 -17.97
N ASN A 77 -4.67 -4.07 -17.03
CA ASN A 77 -4.95 -2.73 -16.52
C ASN A 77 -3.94 -2.37 -15.42
N LEU A 78 -3.16 -1.32 -15.64
CA LEU A 78 -2.25 -0.78 -14.65
C LEU A 78 -2.99 0.22 -13.77
N GLN A 79 -2.98 -0.02 -12.47
CA GLN A 79 -3.59 0.86 -11.48
C GLN A 79 -2.55 1.35 -10.50
N THR A 80 -2.40 2.66 -10.47
CA THR A 80 -1.50 3.34 -9.56
C THR A 80 -2.29 3.87 -8.37
N PHE A 81 -1.91 3.42 -7.18
CA PHE A 81 -2.46 3.88 -5.92
C PHE A 81 -1.41 4.68 -5.16
N THR A 82 -1.83 5.80 -4.59
CA THR A 82 -0.96 6.62 -3.74
C THR A 82 -1.58 6.73 -2.36
N HIS A 83 -0.87 6.27 -1.34
CA HIS A 83 -1.34 6.32 0.04
C HIS A 83 -0.41 7.20 0.91
N PRO A 84 -0.92 8.30 1.47
CA PRO A 84 -0.15 9.09 2.43
C PRO A 84 -0.17 8.40 3.81
N VAL A 85 1.01 8.23 4.39
CA VAL A 85 1.22 7.73 5.75
C VAL A 85 1.88 8.85 6.54
N LYS A 86 1.17 9.38 7.53
CA LYS A 86 1.74 10.36 8.45
C LYS A 86 2.81 9.68 9.30
N VAL A 87 3.90 10.36 9.61
CA VAL A 87 4.90 9.94 10.60
C VAL A 87 5.21 11.14 11.49
N ILE A 88 5.76 10.90 12.69
CA ILE A 88 6.10 11.98 13.65
C ILE A 88 7.60 12.18 13.81
#